data_AF-A0A4W5LI01-F1
#
_entry.id   AF-A0A4W5LI01-F1
#
_cell.length_a   1.000
_cell.length_b   1.000
_cell.length_c   1.000
_cell.angle_alpha   90.00
_cell.angle_beta   90.00
_cell.angle_gamma   90.00
#
_symmetry.space_group_name_H-M   'P 1'
#
loop_
_entity.id
_entity.type
_entity.pdbx_description
1 polymer ?
#
loop_
_entity_poly.entity_id
_entity_poly.type
_entity_poly.pdbx_seq_one_letter_code
_entity_poly.pdbx_strand_id
1 'polypeptide(L)'
;MLLGQLYVDPNSLWAPLGEEMSIELTLPPEWEDDERMNFLFSDFKENRDVNTKDWDSKIDFWTSLILKIFRSRGTVCINLQELNKIFQRKGFVPLGLGTVIQCMARCGKIQRESEFAANVDCGWVSWGFGLLLVKPLKWTFSTLLGGSGVTLEESFVVIELVKEKAAELLGVCWNSPVANCSLLSFQELQTLSSHVCIDESTLCMALLQLQKEKQVTVSLHEGEKIVKFSQPGQDRVSSVSDVDLGIYQLQRSERLLEVRVEALGLEAEKCKEEARVLLREGKKSQALRYLRSRKRVERKADRLYVQLENVKGILDRIANSETDKLVIQAYQAGVSALRLSLKDGTVEGAESLVDQIQELCDTQDEVNQTLAGGAHNSSKSYPILYIYLLGCSA
;
A
#
# COMPACT_ATOMS: atom_id res chain seq x y z
N MET A 1 -35.53 7.36 -17.30
CA MET A 1 -35.60 7.24 -15.82
C MET A 1 -35.62 5.75 -15.53
N LEU A 2 -34.67 5.07 -14.89
CA LEU A 2 -33.59 5.46 -13.99
C LEU A 2 -32.33 4.67 -14.39
N LEU A 3 -31.20 5.36 -14.56
CA LEU A 3 -29.87 4.77 -14.49
C LEU A 3 -29.40 4.96 -13.05
N GLY A 4 -29.60 3.95 -12.21
CA GLY A 4 -29.02 3.90 -10.87
C GLY A 4 -27.59 3.37 -10.98
N GLN A 5 -26.63 4.28 -11.12
CA GLN A 5 -25.22 3.98 -10.90
C GLN A 5 -25.05 3.42 -9.49
N LEU A 6 -24.53 2.20 -9.37
CA LEU A 6 -23.86 1.74 -8.16
C LEU A 6 -22.56 2.53 -8.05
N TYR A 7 -22.69 3.78 -7.60
CA TYR A 7 -21.58 4.56 -7.07
C TYR A 7 -21.34 4.02 -5.66
N VAL A 8 -20.41 3.07 -5.54
CA VAL A 8 -19.86 2.70 -4.23
C VAL A 8 -18.98 3.87 -3.84
N ASP A 9 -19.47 4.67 -2.89
CA ASP A 9 -18.74 5.79 -2.32
C ASP A 9 -17.41 5.26 -1.73
N PRO A 10 -16.23 5.77 -2.13
CA PRO A 10 -14.95 5.34 -1.58
C PRO A 10 -14.85 5.56 -0.06
N ASN A 11 -15.67 6.45 0.50
CA ASN A 11 -15.77 6.68 1.94
C ASN A 11 -16.66 5.65 2.66
N SER A 12 -17.41 4.80 1.94
CA SER A 12 -18.28 3.79 2.57
C SER A 12 -17.51 2.58 3.11
N LEU A 13 -16.22 2.45 2.79
CA LEU A 13 -15.33 1.46 3.41
C LEU A 13 -14.89 1.88 4.82
N TRP A 14 -15.19 3.12 5.21
CA TRP A 14 -14.89 3.71 6.52
C TRP A 14 -16.14 4.32 7.15
N ALA A 15 -17.30 3.68 6.98
CA ALA A 15 -18.35 3.88 7.95
C ALA A 15 -17.74 3.54 9.33
N PRO A 16 -17.80 4.43 10.34
CA PRO A 16 -17.36 4.05 11.66
C PRO A 16 -18.24 2.87 12.04
N LEU A 17 -17.64 1.68 12.14
CA LEU A 17 -18.25 0.60 12.89
C LEU A 17 -18.40 1.17 14.30
N GLY A 18 -19.62 1.66 14.59
CA GLY A 18 -20.09 1.95 15.92
C GLY A 18 -20.25 0.65 16.69
N GLU A 19 -19.14 -0.07 16.82
CA GLU A 19 -18.92 -1.11 17.79
C GLU A 19 -17.72 -0.61 18.60
N GLU A 20 -18.01 -0.13 19.81
CA GLU A 20 -17.03 -0.03 20.87
C GLU A 20 -16.41 -1.41 21.05
N MET A 21 -15.36 -1.69 20.29
CA MET A 21 -14.46 -2.79 20.58
C MET A 21 -13.71 -2.35 21.84
N SER A 22 -14.34 -2.64 22.99
CA SER A 22 -13.80 -2.43 24.32
C SER A 22 -12.61 -3.36 24.49
N ILE A 23 -11.47 -2.95 23.94
CA ILE A 23 -10.17 -3.44 24.39
C ILE A 23 -10.15 -3.16 25.88
N GLU A 24 -10.22 -4.19 26.71
CA GLU A 24 -10.04 -4.09 28.17
C GLU A 24 -8.72 -3.36 28.41
N LEU A 25 -8.79 -2.07 28.72
CA LEU A 25 -7.62 -1.29 29.10
C LEU A 25 -7.10 -1.89 30.40
N THR A 26 -6.03 -2.66 30.29
CA THR A 26 -5.38 -3.27 31.45
C THR A 26 -4.53 -2.22 32.15
N LEU A 27 -5.22 -1.42 32.96
CA LEU A 27 -4.61 -0.39 33.78
C LEU A 27 -3.74 -1.03 34.88
N PRO A 28 -2.63 -0.39 35.29
CA PRO A 28 -1.75 -0.94 36.32
C PRO A 28 -2.47 -1.12 37.68
N PRO A 29 -2.02 -2.03 38.56
CA PRO A 29 -2.57 -2.19 39.91
C PRO A 29 -2.58 -0.89 40.74
N GLU A 30 -1.60 -0.01 40.49
CA GLU A 30 -1.50 1.33 41.09
C GLU A 30 -2.74 2.19 40.80
N TRP A 31 -3.53 1.84 39.78
CA TRP A 31 -4.77 2.55 39.43
C TRP A 31 -5.87 2.40 40.49
N GLU A 32 -5.81 1.40 41.37
CA GLU A 32 -6.75 1.23 42.49
C GLU A 32 -6.33 2.01 43.75
N ASP A 33 -5.08 2.44 43.83
CA ASP A 33 -4.54 3.21 44.96
C ASP A 33 -4.88 4.71 44.80
N ASP A 34 -5.85 5.19 45.59
CA ASP A 34 -6.29 6.58 45.57
C ASP A 34 -5.18 7.57 45.95
N GLU A 35 -4.33 7.24 46.92
CA GLU A 35 -3.25 8.14 47.35
C GLU A 35 -2.18 8.25 46.27
N ARG A 36 -1.75 7.12 45.72
CA ARG A 36 -0.76 7.07 44.64
C ARG A 36 -1.26 7.80 43.39
N MET A 37 -2.53 7.63 43.04
CA MET A 37 -3.11 8.23 41.85
C MET A 37 -3.40 9.71 42.02
N ASN A 38 -3.78 10.18 43.21
CA ASN A 38 -3.86 11.60 43.50
C ASN A 38 -2.49 12.27 43.30
N PHE A 39 -1.42 11.63 43.75
CA PHE A 39 -0.06 12.07 43.46
C PHE A 39 0.22 12.08 41.95
N LEU A 40 -0.08 11.02 41.20
CA LEU A 40 0.18 10.94 39.76
C LEU A 40 -0.64 11.93 38.92
N PHE A 41 -1.86 12.28 39.34
CA PHE A 41 -2.76 13.21 38.65
C PHE A 41 -2.44 14.68 38.94
N SER A 42 -1.78 14.95 40.07
CA SER A 42 -1.32 16.30 40.39
C SER A 42 -0.26 16.81 39.43
N ASP A 43 -0.25 18.12 39.23
CA ASP A 43 0.69 18.79 38.33
C ASP A 43 2.16 18.60 38.76
N PHE A 44 3.08 18.86 37.84
CA PHE A 44 4.50 18.89 38.12
C PHE A 44 4.84 20.17 38.87
N LYS A 45 5.77 20.07 39.83
CA LYS A 45 6.36 21.27 40.45
C LYS A 45 7.20 22.01 39.41
N GLU A 46 7.18 23.34 39.43
CA GLU A 46 7.87 24.20 38.45
C GLU A 46 9.37 23.89 38.34
N ASN A 47 10.03 23.54 39.46
CA ASN A 47 11.45 23.20 39.49
C ASN A 47 11.66 21.70 39.79
N ARG A 48 12.17 20.97 38.78
CA ARG A 48 12.59 19.56 38.92
C ARG A 48 13.63 19.38 40.04
N ASP A 49 14.55 20.34 40.19
CA ASP A 49 15.68 20.25 41.12
C ASP A 49 15.25 20.24 42.61
N VAL A 50 14.03 20.69 42.91
CA VAL A 50 13.49 20.69 44.27
C VAL A 50 13.04 19.29 44.70
N ASN A 51 12.65 18.43 43.75
CA ASN A 51 12.24 17.05 44.04
C ASN A 51 12.42 16.14 42.83
N THR A 52 13.67 15.80 42.53
CA THR A 52 14.05 15.02 41.34
C THR A 52 13.45 13.63 41.33
N LYS A 53 13.44 12.93 42.48
CA LYS A 53 12.94 11.55 42.58
C LYS A 53 11.45 11.43 42.29
N ASP A 54 10.63 12.31 42.87
CA ASP A 54 9.18 12.28 42.64
C ASP A 54 8.84 12.71 41.23
N TRP A 55 9.56 13.69 40.70
CA TRP A 55 9.38 14.17 39.33
C TRP A 55 9.72 13.07 38.31
N ASP A 56 10.90 12.44 38.44
CA ASP A 56 11.36 11.38 37.53
C ASP A 56 10.43 10.15 37.63
N SER A 57 10.00 9.77 38.85
CA SER A 57 9.04 8.67 39.05
C SER A 57 7.69 8.91 38.37
N LYS A 58 7.15 10.14 38.42
CA LYS A 58 5.90 10.48 37.69
C LYS A 58 6.08 10.38 36.18
N ILE A 59 7.19 10.91 35.64
CA ILE A 59 7.48 10.87 34.20
C ILE A 59 7.61 9.42 33.72
N ASP A 60 8.36 8.59 34.45
CA ASP A 60 8.59 7.20 34.08
C ASP A 60 7.30 6.38 34.12
N PHE A 61 6.46 6.59 35.13
CA PHE A 61 5.15 5.97 35.22
C PHE A 61 4.29 6.31 34.00
N TRP A 62 4.09 7.61 33.73
CA TRP A 62 3.22 8.04 32.64
C TRP A 62 3.76 7.64 31.27
N THR A 63 5.07 7.77 31.05
CA THR A 63 5.72 7.35 29.81
C THR A 63 5.50 5.86 29.56
N SER A 64 5.74 5.02 30.57
CA SER A 64 5.59 3.57 30.44
C SER A 64 4.14 3.18 30.18
N LEU A 65 3.19 3.83 30.86
CA LEU A 65 1.78 3.55 30.69
C LEU A 65 1.26 3.98 29.30
N ILE A 66 1.65 5.16 28.81
CA ILE A 66 1.33 5.63 27.47
C ILE A 66 1.85 4.63 26.44
N LEU A 67 3.13 4.27 26.50
CA LEU A 67 3.73 3.32 25.55
C LEU A 67 3.02 1.96 25.58
N LYS A 68 2.69 1.45 26.78
CA LYS A 68 1.98 0.17 26.93
C LYS A 68 0.59 0.21 26.28
N ILE A 69 -0.19 1.26 26.51
CA ILE A 69 -1.56 1.38 25.99
C ILE A 69 -1.55 1.51 24.47
N PHE A 70 -0.71 2.38 23.91
CA PHE A 70 -0.65 2.60 22.48
C PHE A 70 -0.09 1.38 21.75
N ARG A 71 0.88 0.66 22.35
CA ARG A 71 1.31 -0.65 21.85
C ARG A 71 0.17 -1.67 21.83
N SER A 72 -0.61 -1.79 22.91
CA SER A 72 -1.75 -2.73 22.94
C SER A 72 -2.89 -2.36 21.99
N ARG A 73 -3.08 -1.05 21.76
CA ARG A 73 -4.05 -0.53 20.80
C ARG A 73 -3.54 -0.59 19.37
N GLY A 74 -2.25 -0.87 19.14
CA GLY A 74 -1.59 -0.88 17.84
C GLY A 74 -1.58 0.46 17.10
N THR A 75 -1.77 1.57 17.81
CA THR A 75 -1.72 2.93 17.25
C THR A 75 -0.38 3.59 17.58
N VAL A 76 0.10 4.47 16.69
CA VAL A 76 1.44 5.08 16.81
C VAL A 76 1.42 6.59 17.05
N CYS A 77 0.27 7.24 16.87
CA CYS A 77 0.08 8.67 17.08
C CYS A 77 -0.66 8.91 18.40
N ILE A 78 -0.24 9.93 19.14
CA ILE A 78 -0.82 10.36 20.41
C ILE A 78 -1.12 11.85 20.38
N ASN A 79 -2.18 12.29 21.05
CA ASN A 79 -2.42 13.70 21.34
C ASN A 79 -2.93 13.87 22.77
N LEU A 80 -2.75 15.06 23.35
CA LEU A 80 -3.07 15.32 24.75
C LEU A 80 -4.57 15.16 25.05
N GLN A 81 -5.45 15.53 24.11
CA GLN A 81 -6.89 15.36 24.26
C GLN A 81 -7.29 13.89 24.41
N GLU A 82 -6.71 13.00 23.61
CA GLU A 82 -6.96 11.57 23.67
C GLU A 82 -6.42 10.98 24.98
N LEU A 83 -5.19 11.34 25.37
CA LEU A 83 -4.62 10.88 26.64
C LEU A 83 -5.50 11.29 27.82
N ASN A 84 -6.03 12.52 27.83
CA ASN A 84 -6.94 13.00 28.87
C ASN A 84 -8.24 12.17 28.94
N LYS A 85 -8.77 11.73 27.80
CA LYS A 85 -9.96 10.86 27.74
C LYS A 85 -9.64 9.45 28.24
N ILE A 86 -8.51 8.87 27.78
CA ILE A 86 -8.08 7.51 28.15
C ILE A 86 -7.82 7.40 29.65
N PHE A 87 -7.14 8.41 30.22
CA PHE A 87 -6.70 8.41 31.61
C PHE A 87 -7.68 9.11 32.55
N GLN A 88 -8.91 9.37 32.12
CA GLN A 88 -9.90 9.97 33.00
C GLN A 88 -10.25 9.01 34.14
N ARG A 89 -10.12 9.47 35.39
CA ARG A 89 -10.44 8.69 36.58
C ARG A 89 -11.32 9.49 37.52
N LYS A 90 -12.48 8.95 37.91
CA LYS A 90 -13.44 9.60 38.82
C LYS A 90 -13.81 11.03 38.40
N GLY A 91 -13.87 11.29 37.08
CA GLY A 91 -14.14 12.62 36.51
C GLY A 91 -12.92 13.54 36.38
N PHE A 92 -11.77 13.19 36.96
CA PHE A 92 -10.53 13.97 36.87
C PHE A 92 -9.65 13.51 35.72
N VAL A 93 -8.85 14.43 35.17
CA VAL A 93 -7.82 14.15 34.17
C VAL A 93 -6.43 14.44 34.77
N PRO A 94 -5.37 13.75 34.34
CA PRO A 94 -4.05 13.99 34.91
C PRO A 94 -3.46 15.30 34.38
N LEU A 95 -3.19 16.25 35.28
CA LEU A 95 -2.78 17.62 34.92
C LEU A 95 -1.38 17.67 34.30
N GLY A 96 -0.51 16.74 34.66
CA GLY A 96 0.89 16.73 34.24
C GLY A 96 1.16 16.16 32.84
N LEU A 97 0.15 15.66 32.11
CA LEU A 97 0.40 14.96 30.83
C LEU A 97 1.05 15.86 29.76
N GLY A 98 0.76 17.15 29.74
CA GLY A 98 1.45 18.09 28.84
C GLY A 98 2.96 18.12 29.08
N THR A 99 3.38 18.14 30.35
CA THR A 99 4.79 18.06 30.76
C THR A 99 5.41 16.72 30.39
N VAL A 100 4.66 15.62 30.53
CA VAL A 100 5.12 14.28 30.11
C VAL A 100 5.39 14.25 28.61
N ILE A 101 4.46 14.74 27.78
CA ILE A 101 4.64 14.81 26.31
C ILE A 101 5.87 15.64 25.97
N GLN A 102 6.03 16.83 26.57
CA GLN A 102 7.20 17.67 26.33
C GLN A 102 8.51 16.97 26.72
N CYS A 103 8.51 16.23 27.82
CA CYS A 103 9.67 15.45 28.25
C CYS A 103 9.98 14.29 27.28
N MET A 104 8.95 13.57 26.84
CA MET A 104 9.06 12.51 25.83
C MET A 104 9.60 13.07 24.50
N ALA A 105 9.17 14.27 24.10
CA ALA A 105 9.65 14.93 22.88
C ALA A 105 11.12 15.34 23.03
N ARG A 106 11.48 15.95 24.16
CA ARG A 106 12.86 16.38 24.45
C ARG A 106 13.84 15.22 24.51
N CYS A 107 13.43 14.05 25.02
CA CYS A 107 14.28 12.85 25.05
C CYS A 107 14.22 12.03 23.76
N GLY A 108 13.50 12.49 22.73
CA GLY A 108 13.44 11.84 21.43
C GLY A 108 12.64 10.53 21.40
N LYS A 109 11.73 10.31 22.37
CA LYS A 109 10.80 9.17 22.35
C LYS A 109 9.62 9.43 21.42
N ILE A 110 9.20 10.69 21.30
CA ILE A 110 8.15 11.13 20.40
C ILE A 110 8.62 12.31 19.54
N GLN A 111 7.97 12.52 18.41
CA GLN A 111 8.20 13.66 17.53
C GLN A 111 6.85 14.19 17.03
N ARG A 112 6.74 15.48 16.71
CA ARG A 112 5.54 15.99 16.04
C ARG A 112 5.32 15.27 14.73
N GLU A 113 4.07 14.92 14.44
CA GLU A 113 3.71 14.22 13.20
C GLU A 113 4.19 14.96 11.95
N SER A 114 4.02 16.28 11.93
CA SER A 114 4.49 17.13 10.83
C SER A 114 6.00 17.14 10.65
N GLU A 115 6.76 17.15 11.74
CA GLU A 115 8.22 17.09 11.70
C GLU A 115 8.71 15.70 11.29
N PHE A 116 8.04 14.64 11.74
CA PHE A 116 8.33 13.27 11.32
C PHE A 116 8.14 13.10 9.81
N ALA A 117 7.02 13.60 9.27
CA ALA A 117 6.73 13.56 7.83
C ALA A 117 7.65 14.45 6.98
N ALA A 118 8.09 15.61 7.49
CA ALA A 118 8.97 16.53 6.77
C ALA A 118 10.41 16.00 6.59
N ASN A 119 10.82 15.01 7.37
CA ASN A 119 12.17 14.43 7.33
C ASN A 119 12.39 13.42 6.18
N VAL A 120 11.43 13.29 5.27
CA VAL A 120 11.49 12.38 4.12
C VAL A 120 11.42 13.19 2.82
N ASP A 121 12.30 12.86 1.85
CA ASP A 121 12.41 13.56 0.58
C ASP A 121 11.08 13.68 -0.19
N CYS A 122 11.02 14.66 -1.09
CA CYS A 122 9.87 15.17 -1.86
C CYS A 122 8.85 14.13 -2.40
N GLY A 123 9.24 12.86 -2.51
CA GLY A 123 8.36 11.76 -2.85
C GLY A 123 7.18 11.57 -1.91
N TRP A 124 7.26 11.98 -0.62
CA TRP A 124 6.11 12.00 0.30
C TRP A 124 5.23 13.26 0.17
N VAL A 125 5.83 14.42 -0.11
CA VAL A 125 5.11 15.70 -0.26
C VAL A 125 4.30 15.76 -1.57
N SER A 126 4.66 14.95 -2.58
CA SER A 126 3.82 14.74 -3.76
C SER A 126 2.59 13.86 -3.49
N TRP A 127 2.47 13.29 -2.28
CA TRP A 127 1.25 12.62 -1.84
C TRP A 127 0.31 13.74 -1.47
N GLY A 128 -0.77 13.90 -2.24
CA GLY A 128 -1.93 14.63 -1.79
C GLY A 128 -2.62 13.89 -0.65
N PHE A 129 -1.94 13.65 0.48
CA PHE A 129 -2.63 13.41 1.73
C PHE A 129 -3.40 14.68 2.04
N GLY A 130 -4.73 14.58 1.96
CA GLY A 130 -5.67 15.58 2.45
C GLY A 130 -5.62 15.77 3.97
N LEU A 131 -4.42 15.72 4.57
CA LEU A 131 -4.22 16.15 5.94
C LEU A 131 -3.58 17.55 6.03
N LEU A 132 -2.91 18.09 4.99
CA LEU A 132 -2.19 19.37 5.15
C LEU A 132 -1.91 20.19 3.85
N LEU A 133 -2.85 20.27 2.91
CA LEU A 133 -3.05 21.51 2.13
C LEU A 133 -4.10 22.29 2.94
N VAL A 134 -3.88 23.46 3.55
CA VAL A 134 -2.98 24.56 3.27
C VAL A 134 -2.89 25.34 4.58
N LYS A 135 -1.74 25.43 5.25
CA LYS A 135 -1.26 26.67 5.90
C LYS A 135 0.26 26.68 6.00
N PRO A 136 1.00 26.96 4.91
CA PRO A 136 2.40 27.36 5.00
C PRO A 136 2.56 28.78 5.59
N LEU A 137 1.71 29.17 6.56
CA LEU A 137 1.62 30.52 7.14
C LEU A 137 1.23 30.58 8.64
N LYS A 138 0.88 29.47 9.31
CA LYS A 138 0.71 29.47 10.79
C LYS A 138 1.94 28.98 11.55
N TRP A 139 2.79 28.21 10.89
CA TRP A 139 3.96 27.56 11.51
C TRP A 139 5.14 28.52 11.75
N THR A 140 5.20 29.67 11.07
CA THR A 140 6.26 30.67 11.31
C THR A 140 5.99 31.61 12.50
N PHE A 141 4.84 31.51 13.19
CA PHE A 141 4.56 32.41 14.31
C PHE A 141 4.61 31.77 15.70
N SER A 142 4.32 30.48 15.89
CA SER A 142 4.34 29.87 17.24
C SER A 142 5.75 29.54 17.74
N THR A 143 6.68 29.21 16.85
CA THR A 143 8.09 28.94 17.20
C THR A 143 8.91 30.24 17.31
N LEU A 144 8.49 31.32 16.66
CA LEU A 144 9.09 32.66 16.79
C LEU A 144 8.46 33.50 17.93
N LEU A 145 7.29 33.10 18.45
CA LEU A 145 6.65 33.69 19.62
C LEU A 145 6.54 32.68 20.77
N GLY A 146 7.68 32.14 21.23
CA GLY A 146 7.94 31.78 22.63
C GLY A 146 6.92 30.96 23.45
N GLY A 147 5.94 30.30 22.84
CA GLY A 147 4.94 29.49 23.53
C GLY A 147 5.42 28.05 23.64
N SER A 148 6.07 27.67 24.74
CA SER A 148 6.60 26.31 24.96
C SER A 148 5.53 25.26 25.33
N GLY A 149 4.25 25.55 25.15
CA GLY A 149 3.14 24.68 25.55
C GLY A 149 2.69 23.72 24.46
N VAL A 150 2.40 22.47 24.84
CA VAL A 150 1.75 21.48 23.98
C VAL A 150 0.28 21.85 23.82
N THR A 151 -0.21 21.92 22.57
CA THR A 151 -1.65 22.17 22.34
C THR A 151 -2.46 20.87 22.41
N LEU A 152 -3.74 20.95 22.80
CA LEU A 152 -4.57 19.75 23.04
C LEU A 152 -4.71 18.83 21.82
N GLU A 153 -4.78 19.42 20.63
CA GLU A 153 -5.00 18.73 19.34
C GLU A 153 -3.68 18.39 18.61
N GLU A 154 -2.53 18.75 19.17
CA GLU A 154 -1.24 18.47 18.54
C GLU A 154 -0.92 16.97 18.57
N SER A 155 -0.66 16.43 17.39
CA SER A 155 -0.37 15.01 17.19
C SER A 155 1.14 14.74 17.22
N PHE A 156 1.52 13.74 18.01
CA PHE A 156 2.88 13.27 18.17
C PHE A 156 2.99 11.79 17.80
N VAL A 157 4.03 11.45 17.06
CA VAL A 157 4.35 10.10 16.63
C VAL A 157 5.30 9.47 17.65
N VAL A 158 4.98 8.27 18.11
CA VAL A 158 5.82 7.47 19.01
C VAL A 158 6.83 6.68 18.19
N ILE A 159 8.10 7.10 18.24
CA ILE A 159 9.14 6.63 17.32
C ILE A 159 9.38 5.11 17.44
N GLU A 160 9.39 4.58 18.66
CA GLU A 160 9.59 3.15 18.92
C GLU A 160 8.47 2.30 18.30
N LEU A 161 7.21 2.70 18.51
CA LEU A 161 6.05 1.97 17.98
C LEU A 161 5.98 2.04 16.45
N VAL A 162 6.36 3.17 15.85
CA VAL A 162 6.45 3.26 14.39
C VAL A 162 7.50 2.30 13.83
N LYS A 163 8.66 2.16 14.47
CA LYS A 163 9.69 1.21 14.04
C LYS A 163 9.21 -0.24 14.15
N GLU A 164 8.51 -0.57 15.24
CA GLU A 164 7.86 -1.88 15.40
C GLU A 164 6.89 -2.15 14.24
N LYS A 165 5.98 -1.19 13.96
CA LYS A 165 5.00 -1.31 12.89
C LYS A 165 5.61 -1.36 11.49
N ALA A 166 6.67 -0.60 11.25
CA ALA A 166 7.44 -0.63 10.00
C ALA A 166 8.05 -2.01 9.75
N ALA A 167 8.65 -2.62 10.78
CA ALA A 167 9.22 -3.96 10.68
C ALA A 167 8.13 -5.04 10.46
N GLU A 168 7.00 -4.95 11.18
CA GLU A 168 5.85 -5.84 10.98
C GLU A 168 5.29 -5.72 9.56
N LEU A 169 5.08 -4.49 9.05
CA LEU A 169 4.57 -4.22 7.71
C LEU A 169 5.46 -4.84 6.63
N LEU A 170 6.77 -4.63 6.74
CA LEU A 170 7.74 -5.17 5.81
C LEU A 170 7.80 -6.70 5.86
N GLY A 171 7.69 -7.29 7.05
CA GLY A 171 7.54 -8.73 7.23
C GLY A 171 6.28 -9.31 6.57
N VAL A 172 5.15 -8.62 6.66
CA VAL A 172 3.92 -9.02 5.98
C VAL A 172 4.10 -8.98 4.45
N CYS A 173 4.69 -7.90 3.93
CA CYS A 173 4.93 -7.77 2.49
C CYS A 173 5.82 -8.90 1.97
N TRP A 174 6.90 -9.23 2.66
CA TRP A 174 7.84 -10.29 2.25
C TRP A 174 7.28 -11.72 2.35
N ASN A 175 6.37 -11.98 3.28
CA ASN A 175 5.78 -13.31 3.46
C ASN A 175 4.48 -13.53 2.68
N SER A 176 4.01 -12.50 1.98
CA SER A 176 2.76 -12.56 1.23
C SER A 176 2.96 -13.08 -0.19
N PRO A 177 1.89 -13.56 -0.86
CA PRO A 177 1.93 -13.90 -2.29
C PRO A 177 2.31 -12.70 -3.17
N VAL A 178 2.17 -11.48 -2.66
CA VAL A 178 2.55 -10.25 -3.35
C VAL A 178 4.01 -9.87 -3.16
N ALA A 179 4.82 -10.68 -2.48
CA ALA A 179 6.28 -10.49 -2.40
C ALA A 179 6.96 -10.51 -3.78
N ASN A 180 6.35 -11.22 -4.74
CA ASN A 180 6.80 -11.27 -6.13
C ASN A 180 6.29 -10.06 -6.96
N CYS A 181 5.36 -9.27 -6.43
CA CYS A 181 4.90 -8.06 -7.09
C CYS A 181 5.93 -6.94 -6.88
N SER A 182 6.39 -6.34 -7.98
CA SER A 182 7.30 -5.19 -7.88
C SER A 182 6.63 -3.93 -7.31
N LEU A 183 5.31 -3.82 -7.40
CA LEU A 183 4.54 -2.64 -7.01
C LEU A 183 3.19 -3.04 -6.44
N LEU A 184 2.74 -2.32 -5.41
CA LEU A 184 1.43 -2.46 -4.80
C LEU A 184 0.69 -1.13 -4.79
N SER A 185 -0.62 -1.17 -4.98
CA SER A 185 -1.45 0.00 -4.73
C SER A 185 -1.55 0.25 -3.22
N PHE A 186 -1.80 1.50 -2.84
CA PHE A 186 -2.04 1.82 -1.43
C PHE A 186 -3.26 1.07 -0.86
N GLN A 187 -4.29 0.84 -1.67
CA GLN A 187 -5.49 0.09 -1.26
C GLN A 187 -5.18 -1.41 -1.04
N GLU A 188 -4.36 -2.01 -1.90
CA GLU A 188 -3.88 -3.38 -1.73
C GLU A 188 -3.06 -3.51 -0.46
N LEU A 189 -2.18 -2.53 -0.21
CA LEU A 189 -1.37 -2.49 0.99
C LEU A 189 -2.24 -2.37 2.25
N GLN A 190 -3.21 -1.45 2.26
CA GLN A 190 -4.18 -1.33 3.37
C GLN A 190 -4.88 -2.65 3.66
N THR A 191 -5.32 -3.35 2.62
CA THR A 191 -6.00 -4.65 2.76
C THR A 191 -5.05 -5.70 3.36
N LEU A 192 -3.83 -5.78 2.81
CA LEU A 192 -2.81 -6.73 3.24
C LEU A 192 -2.34 -6.47 4.69
N SER A 193 -2.17 -5.21 5.06
CA SER A 193 -1.61 -4.80 6.35
C SER A 193 -2.67 -4.53 7.42
N SER A 194 -3.95 -4.78 7.15
CA SER A 194 -5.07 -4.47 8.08
C SER A 194 -4.95 -5.11 9.47
N HIS A 195 -4.22 -6.23 9.58
CA HIS A 195 -3.94 -6.90 10.85
C HIS A 195 -2.74 -6.33 11.61
N VAL A 196 -1.86 -5.59 10.93
CA VAL A 196 -0.67 -4.94 11.50
C VAL A 196 -0.95 -3.48 11.81
N CYS A 197 -1.49 -2.76 10.82
CA CYS A 197 -1.83 -1.35 10.88
C CYS A 197 -3.35 -1.23 10.98
N ILE A 198 -3.82 -0.78 12.15
CA ILE A 198 -5.25 -0.72 12.48
C ILE A 198 -5.95 0.44 11.76
N ASP A 199 -5.19 1.50 11.47
CA ASP A 199 -5.70 2.69 10.80
C ASP A 199 -4.72 3.19 9.73
N GLU A 200 -5.23 4.05 8.84
CA GLU A 200 -4.47 4.61 7.74
C GLU A 200 -3.27 5.48 8.20
N SER A 201 -3.41 6.20 9.32
CA SER A 201 -2.33 7.03 9.87
C SER A 201 -1.16 6.16 10.33
N THR A 202 -1.45 5.05 11.03
CA THR A 202 -0.45 4.06 11.46
C THR A 202 0.29 3.46 10.26
N LEU A 203 -0.43 3.08 9.20
CA LEU A 203 0.18 2.60 7.96
C LEU A 203 1.10 3.67 7.33
N CYS A 204 0.66 4.92 7.31
CA CYS A 204 1.43 6.01 6.74
C CYS A 204 2.72 6.31 7.51
N MET A 205 2.65 6.33 8.83
CA MET A 205 3.85 6.51 9.67
C MET A 205 4.84 5.37 9.50
N ALA A 206 4.35 4.12 9.39
CA ALA A 206 5.18 2.97 9.09
C ALA A 206 5.87 3.09 7.71
N LEU A 207 5.14 3.52 6.68
CA LEU A 207 5.70 3.76 5.34
C LEU A 207 6.74 4.88 5.33
N LEU A 208 6.51 5.98 6.04
CA LEU A 208 7.48 7.07 6.23
C LEU A 208 8.78 6.56 6.86
N GLN A 209 8.66 5.73 7.89
CA GLN A 209 9.82 5.13 8.55
C GLN A 209 10.59 4.21 7.60
N LEU A 210 9.90 3.36 6.84
CA LEU A 210 10.53 2.50 5.84
C LEU A 210 11.19 3.28 4.70
N GLN A 211 10.59 4.41 4.29
CA GLN A 211 11.18 5.27 3.27
C GLN A 211 12.45 5.97 3.78
N LYS A 212 12.44 6.43 5.04
CA LYS A 212 13.64 6.95 5.73
C LYS A 212 14.76 5.90 5.80
N GLU A 213 14.38 4.64 6.00
CA GLU A 213 15.29 3.49 5.99
C GLU A 213 15.68 3.02 4.57
N LYS A 214 15.11 3.63 3.53
CA LYS A 214 15.31 3.26 2.12
C LYS A 214 14.83 1.84 1.78
N GLN A 215 13.91 1.30 2.55
CA GLN A 215 13.27 0.01 2.29
C GLN A 215 12.04 0.13 1.38
N VAL A 216 11.47 1.33 1.26
CA VAL A 216 10.27 1.60 0.45
C VAL A 216 10.44 2.85 -0.40
N THR A 217 9.93 2.79 -1.64
CA THR A 217 9.71 3.96 -2.50
C THR A 217 8.24 4.06 -2.81
N VAL A 218 7.69 5.26 -2.75
CA VAL A 218 6.31 5.51 -3.16
C VAL A 218 6.28 6.55 -4.26
N SER A 219 5.41 6.32 -5.24
CA SER A 219 5.21 7.21 -6.37
C SER A 219 3.73 7.36 -6.69
N LEU A 220 3.38 8.45 -7.35
CA LEU A 220 2.03 8.70 -7.84
C LEU A 220 1.98 8.36 -9.32
N HIS A 221 1.07 7.46 -9.70
CA HIS A 221 0.86 7.07 -11.08
C HIS A 221 -0.63 7.13 -11.43
N GLU A 222 -1.01 7.89 -12.47
CA GLU A 222 -2.43 8.05 -12.88
C GLU A 222 -3.36 8.49 -11.72
N GLY A 223 -2.85 9.22 -10.73
CA GLY A 223 -3.59 9.65 -9.54
C GLY A 223 -3.70 8.60 -8.43
N GLU A 224 -3.13 7.41 -8.62
CA GLU A 224 -3.06 6.32 -7.64
C GLU A 224 -1.66 6.26 -6.99
N LYS A 225 -1.63 6.02 -5.68
CA LYS A 225 -0.37 5.83 -4.94
C LYS A 225 0.10 4.39 -5.10
N ILE A 226 1.32 4.21 -5.59
CA ILE A 226 1.95 2.90 -5.77
C ILE A 226 3.23 2.81 -4.93
N VAL A 227 3.41 1.67 -4.27
CA VAL A 227 4.45 1.40 -3.28
C VAL A 227 5.33 0.27 -3.78
N LYS A 228 6.64 0.52 -3.83
CA LYS A 228 7.68 -0.49 -4.11
C LYS A 228 8.42 -0.80 -2.82
N PHE A 229 8.55 -2.08 -2.50
CA PHE A 229 9.34 -2.57 -1.36
C PHE A 229 10.69 -3.11 -1.86
N SER A 230 11.71 -3.01 -1.02
CA SER A 230 12.97 -3.74 -1.18
C SER A 230 12.71 -5.24 -1.16
N GLN A 231 13.41 -6.02 -1.98
CA GLN A 231 13.32 -7.48 -1.94
C GLN A 231 14.01 -8.06 -0.68
N PRO A 232 13.63 -9.27 -0.23
CA PRO A 232 14.33 -9.95 0.86
C PRO A 232 15.84 -10.06 0.56
N GLY A 233 16.67 -9.61 1.50
CA GLY A 233 18.14 -9.59 1.35
C GLY A 233 18.70 -8.36 0.63
N GLN A 234 17.85 -7.42 0.21
CA GLN A 234 18.27 -6.13 -0.34
C GLN A 234 18.20 -5.03 0.72
N ASP A 235 19.31 -4.32 0.95
CA ASP A 235 19.41 -3.25 1.96
C ASP A 235 18.74 -1.93 1.55
N ARG A 236 18.42 -1.77 0.26
CA ARG A 236 17.81 -0.55 -0.29
C ARG A 236 16.92 -0.88 -1.47
N VAL A 237 15.73 -0.29 -1.48
CA VAL A 237 14.81 -0.34 -2.63
C VAL A 237 15.40 0.39 -3.84
N SER A 238 15.16 -0.14 -5.03
CA SER A 238 15.46 0.55 -6.28
C SER A 238 14.36 1.55 -6.65
N SER A 239 14.69 2.55 -7.48
CA SER A 239 13.67 3.45 -8.03
C SER A 239 12.62 2.67 -8.83
N VAL A 240 11.41 3.22 -8.89
CA VAL A 240 10.35 2.70 -9.76
C VAL A 240 10.80 2.89 -11.22
N SER A 241 10.86 1.79 -11.96
CA SER A 241 11.22 1.76 -13.38
C SER A 241 9.97 1.65 -14.26
N ASP A 242 10.09 1.99 -15.54
CA ASP A 242 9.02 1.80 -16.51
C ASP A 242 8.57 0.34 -16.54
N VAL A 243 9.52 -0.60 -16.45
CA VAL A 243 9.28 -2.05 -16.39
C VAL A 243 8.34 -2.41 -15.24
N ASP A 244 8.65 -1.95 -14.02
CA ASP A 244 7.82 -2.21 -12.84
C ASP A 244 6.40 -1.72 -13.09
N LEU A 245 6.28 -0.51 -13.65
CA LEU A 245 5.01 0.12 -13.94
C LEU A 245 4.21 -0.65 -15.01
N GLY A 246 4.88 -1.18 -16.04
CA GLY A 246 4.28 -2.04 -17.05
C GLY A 246 3.70 -3.32 -16.44
N ILE A 247 4.45 -3.96 -15.55
CA ILE A 247 4.00 -5.17 -14.82
C ILE A 247 2.82 -4.83 -13.91
N TYR A 248 2.89 -3.72 -13.17
CA TYR A 248 1.79 -3.25 -12.33
C TYR A 248 0.50 -3.02 -13.14
N GLN A 249 0.62 -2.40 -14.32
CA GLN A 249 -0.53 -2.17 -15.21
C GLN A 249 -1.11 -3.48 -15.79
N LEU A 250 -0.27 -4.48 -16.05
CA LEU A 250 -0.69 -5.83 -16.44
C LEU A 250 -1.51 -6.49 -15.34
N GLN A 251 -0.98 -6.53 -14.11
CA GLN A 251 -1.66 -7.10 -12.94
C GLN A 251 -3.00 -6.40 -12.66
N ARG A 252 -3.05 -5.07 -12.84
CA ARG A 252 -4.31 -4.33 -12.70
C ARG A 252 -5.31 -4.67 -13.80
N SER A 253 -4.85 -4.88 -15.03
CA SER A 253 -5.69 -5.29 -16.16
C SER A 253 -6.24 -6.70 -15.96
N GLU A 254 -5.41 -7.62 -15.47
CA GLU A 254 -5.81 -8.98 -15.09
C GLU A 254 -6.99 -8.94 -14.09
N ARG A 255 -6.82 -8.25 -12.95
CA ARG A 255 -7.88 -8.16 -11.92
C ARG A 255 -9.16 -7.51 -12.46
N LEU A 256 -9.04 -6.48 -13.29
CA LEU A 256 -10.20 -5.84 -13.92
C LEU A 256 -10.96 -6.82 -14.84
N LEU A 257 -10.21 -7.60 -15.62
CA LEU A 257 -10.79 -8.61 -16.51
C LEU A 257 -11.45 -9.74 -15.69
N GLU A 258 -10.84 -10.21 -14.61
CA GLU A 258 -11.41 -11.22 -13.70
C GLU A 258 -12.77 -10.79 -13.15
N VAL A 259 -12.84 -9.61 -12.53
CA VAL A 259 -14.10 -9.05 -11.99
C VAL A 259 -15.15 -8.91 -13.07
N ARG A 260 -14.75 -8.53 -14.29
CA ARG A 260 -15.69 -8.32 -15.40
C ARG A 260 -16.19 -9.63 -16.00
N VAL A 261 -15.35 -10.66 -16.09
CA VAL A 261 -15.73 -12.00 -16.51
C VAL A 261 -16.71 -12.58 -15.49
N GLU A 262 -16.42 -12.47 -14.19
CA GLU A 262 -17.30 -12.93 -13.12
C GLU A 262 -18.66 -12.24 -13.17
N ALA A 263 -18.69 -10.90 -13.28
CA ALA A 263 -19.93 -10.13 -13.37
C ALA A 263 -20.80 -10.52 -14.57
N LEU A 264 -20.20 -10.73 -15.75
CA LEU A 264 -20.93 -11.21 -16.93
C LEU A 264 -21.41 -12.66 -16.75
N GLY A 265 -20.64 -13.51 -16.07
CA GLY A 265 -21.06 -14.87 -15.70
C GLY A 265 -22.32 -14.85 -14.82
N LEU A 266 -22.34 -14.01 -13.78
CA LEU A 266 -23.50 -13.82 -12.91
C LEU A 266 -24.71 -13.26 -13.69
N GLU A 267 -24.50 -12.30 -14.60
CA GLU A 267 -25.55 -11.76 -15.47
C GLU A 267 -26.14 -12.83 -16.42
N ALA A 268 -25.30 -13.72 -16.95
CA ALA A 268 -25.73 -14.83 -17.79
C ALA A 268 -26.61 -15.83 -17.02
N GLU A 269 -26.22 -16.18 -15.78
CA GLU A 269 -27.02 -17.04 -14.90
C GLU A 269 -28.33 -16.37 -14.47
N LYS A 270 -28.35 -15.06 -14.23
CA LYS A 270 -29.59 -14.31 -14.00
C LYS A 270 -30.54 -14.39 -15.20
N CYS A 271 -30.03 -14.17 -16.42
CA CYS A 271 -30.84 -14.29 -17.63
C CYS A 271 -31.41 -15.71 -17.81
N LYS A 272 -30.66 -16.74 -17.41
CA LYS A 272 -31.11 -18.13 -17.45
C LYS A 272 -32.26 -18.37 -16.47
N GLU A 273 -32.17 -17.87 -15.24
CA GLU A 273 -33.22 -18.07 -14.24
C GLU A 273 -34.51 -17.33 -14.61
N GLU A 274 -34.41 -16.08 -15.08
CA GLU A 274 -35.55 -15.32 -15.61
C GLU A 274 -36.25 -16.05 -16.78
N ALA A 275 -35.47 -16.63 -17.69
CA ALA A 275 -36.03 -17.45 -18.76
C ALA A 275 -36.77 -18.70 -18.21
N ARG A 276 -36.26 -19.34 -17.15
CA ARG A 276 -36.92 -20.48 -16.51
C ARG A 276 -38.23 -20.10 -15.83
N VAL A 277 -38.28 -18.96 -15.16
CA VAL A 277 -39.51 -18.43 -14.53
C VAL A 277 -40.56 -18.16 -15.61
N LEU A 278 -40.20 -17.44 -16.68
CA LEU A 278 -41.12 -17.11 -17.77
C LEU A 278 -41.61 -18.33 -18.56
N LEU A 279 -40.79 -19.38 -18.67
CA LEU A 279 -41.23 -20.66 -19.25
C LEU A 279 -42.29 -21.35 -18.38
N ARG A 280 -42.11 -21.33 -17.05
CA ARG A 280 -43.10 -21.86 -16.09
C ARG A 280 -44.44 -21.10 -16.16
N GLU A 281 -44.39 -19.79 -16.41
CA GLU A 281 -45.56 -18.94 -16.62
C GLU A 281 -46.20 -19.05 -18.02
N GLY A 282 -45.65 -19.89 -18.92
CA GLY A 282 -46.13 -20.04 -20.29
C GLY A 282 -45.78 -18.89 -21.25
N LYS A 283 -45.01 -17.89 -20.80
CA LYS A 283 -44.60 -16.69 -21.57
C LYS A 283 -43.39 -16.98 -22.48
N LYS A 284 -43.57 -17.89 -23.45
CA LYS A 284 -42.49 -18.42 -24.32
C LYS A 284 -41.69 -17.33 -25.08
N SER A 285 -42.36 -16.29 -25.59
CA SER A 285 -41.69 -15.22 -26.35
C SER A 285 -40.73 -14.39 -25.48
N GLN A 286 -41.11 -14.12 -24.23
CA GLN A 286 -40.29 -13.39 -23.27
C GLN A 286 -39.10 -14.25 -22.81
N ALA A 287 -39.33 -15.54 -22.54
CA ALA A 287 -38.26 -16.48 -22.22
C ALA A 287 -37.21 -16.58 -23.34
N LEU A 288 -37.64 -16.64 -24.60
CA LEU A 288 -36.73 -16.67 -25.76
C LEU A 288 -35.87 -15.39 -25.84
N ARG A 289 -36.42 -14.22 -25.48
CA ARG A 289 -35.65 -12.97 -25.42
C ARG A 289 -34.55 -13.05 -24.36
N TYR A 290 -34.84 -13.58 -23.17
CA TYR A 290 -33.84 -13.76 -22.12
C TYR A 290 -32.75 -14.77 -22.52
N LEU A 291 -33.10 -15.88 -23.17
CA LEU A 291 -32.11 -16.84 -23.69
C LEU A 291 -31.19 -16.23 -24.76
N ARG A 292 -31.74 -15.39 -25.66
CA ARG A 292 -30.92 -14.63 -26.63
C ARG A 292 -30.01 -13.63 -25.94
N SER A 293 -30.49 -12.97 -24.88
CA SER A 293 -29.68 -12.05 -24.07
C SER A 293 -28.53 -12.78 -23.39
N ARG A 294 -28.83 -13.90 -22.73
CA ARG A 294 -27.83 -14.80 -22.13
C ARG A 294 -26.75 -15.16 -23.14
N LYS A 295 -27.11 -15.61 -24.35
CA LYS A 295 -26.10 -16.00 -25.34
C LYS A 295 -25.19 -14.85 -25.78
N ARG A 296 -25.70 -13.61 -25.80
CA ARG A 296 -24.87 -12.42 -26.08
C ARG A 296 -23.91 -12.12 -24.93
N VAL A 297 -24.38 -12.23 -23.68
CA VAL A 297 -23.57 -12.03 -22.47
C VAL A 297 -22.47 -13.10 -22.38
N GLU A 298 -22.81 -14.38 -22.59
CA GLU A 298 -21.85 -15.49 -22.64
C GLU A 298 -20.76 -15.25 -23.69
N ARG A 299 -21.12 -14.91 -24.94
CA ARG A 299 -20.12 -14.58 -25.98
C ARG A 299 -19.22 -13.41 -25.60
N LYS A 300 -19.70 -12.48 -24.78
CA LYS A 300 -18.89 -11.37 -24.28
C LYS A 300 -17.95 -11.86 -23.17
N ALA A 301 -18.43 -12.69 -22.26
CA ALA A 301 -17.63 -13.31 -21.21
C ALA A 301 -16.52 -14.18 -21.82
N ASP A 302 -16.83 -15.05 -22.80
CA ASP A 302 -15.87 -15.92 -23.48
C ASP A 302 -14.70 -15.11 -24.09
N ARG A 303 -15.01 -13.97 -24.72
CA ARG A 303 -13.98 -13.08 -25.29
C ARG A 303 -13.09 -12.44 -24.24
N LEU A 304 -13.68 -11.93 -23.15
CA LEU A 304 -12.89 -11.34 -22.05
C LEU A 304 -12.08 -12.41 -21.31
N TYR A 305 -12.58 -13.65 -21.25
CA TYR A 305 -11.85 -14.77 -20.67
C TYR A 305 -10.61 -15.13 -21.48
N VAL A 306 -10.71 -15.16 -22.82
CA VAL A 306 -9.54 -15.34 -23.69
C VAL A 306 -8.51 -14.22 -23.48
N GLN A 307 -8.97 -12.96 -23.37
CA GLN A 307 -8.08 -11.83 -23.07
C GLN A 307 -7.40 -11.97 -21.70
N LEU A 308 -8.14 -12.42 -20.69
CA LEU A 308 -7.61 -12.68 -19.35
C LEU A 308 -6.52 -13.75 -19.38
N GLU A 309 -6.76 -14.87 -20.09
CA GLU A 309 -5.79 -15.95 -20.21
C GLU A 309 -4.51 -15.49 -20.91
N ASN A 310 -4.63 -14.64 -21.94
CA ASN A 310 -3.48 -14.04 -22.60
C ASN A 310 -2.66 -13.16 -21.63
N VAL A 311 -3.33 -12.33 -20.81
CA VAL A 311 -2.65 -11.49 -19.81
C VAL A 311 -1.95 -12.33 -18.74
N LYS A 312 -2.61 -13.41 -18.26
CA LYS A 312 -2.01 -14.37 -17.33
C LYS A 312 -0.79 -15.06 -17.91
N GLY A 313 -0.89 -15.52 -19.16
CA GLY A 313 0.25 -16.12 -19.87
C GLY A 313 1.44 -15.15 -20.02
N ILE A 314 1.19 -13.86 -20.23
CA ILE A 314 2.26 -12.83 -20.26
C ILE A 314 2.89 -12.69 -18.87
N LEU A 315 2.08 -12.57 -17.80
CA LEU A 315 2.58 -12.45 -16.43
C LEU A 315 3.41 -13.67 -16.00
N ASP A 316 2.97 -14.89 -16.34
CA ASP A 316 3.70 -16.12 -16.07
C ASP A 316 5.03 -16.17 -16.83
N ARG A 317 5.06 -15.72 -18.09
CA ARG A 317 6.32 -15.61 -18.86
C ARG A 317 7.26 -14.56 -18.28
N ILE A 318 6.74 -13.44 -17.77
CA ILE A 318 7.55 -12.43 -17.07
C ILE A 318 8.12 -13.02 -15.77
N ALA A 319 7.32 -13.76 -14.99
CA ALA A 319 7.79 -14.39 -13.75
C ALA A 319 8.86 -15.46 -14.01
N ASN A 320 8.78 -16.18 -15.12
CA ASN A 320 9.72 -17.24 -15.49
C ASN A 320 10.92 -16.77 -16.33
N SER A 321 10.88 -15.57 -16.91
CA SER A 321 12.01 -15.00 -17.65
C SER A 321 12.85 -14.12 -16.73
N GLU A 322 13.92 -14.70 -16.18
CA GLU A 322 15.01 -13.88 -15.68
C GLU A 322 15.59 -13.10 -16.87
N THR A 323 15.44 -11.78 -16.86
CA THR A 323 16.20 -10.84 -17.68
C THR A 323 16.01 -10.90 -19.20
N ASP A 324 15.01 -10.19 -19.72
CA ASP A 324 15.28 -9.39 -20.92
C ASP A 324 14.48 -8.09 -20.96
N LYS A 325 15.21 -6.98 -20.83
CA LYS A 325 14.62 -5.62 -20.79
C LYS A 325 13.83 -5.31 -22.07
N LEU A 326 14.23 -5.92 -23.20
CA LEU A 326 13.56 -5.80 -24.50
C LEU A 326 12.23 -6.56 -24.55
N VAL A 327 12.17 -7.75 -23.94
CA VAL A 327 10.95 -8.57 -23.85
C VAL A 327 9.89 -7.84 -23.01
N ILE A 328 10.30 -7.23 -21.91
CA ILE A 328 9.38 -6.45 -21.07
C ILE A 328 8.87 -5.19 -21.78
N GLN A 329 9.72 -4.51 -22.56
CA GLN A 329 9.30 -3.34 -23.36
C GLN A 329 8.32 -3.72 -24.47
N ALA A 330 8.51 -4.87 -25.13
CA ALA A 330 7.55 -5.40 -26.10
C ALA A 330 6.19 -5.69 -25.44
N TYR A 331 6.20 -6.24 -24.22
CA TYR A 331 4.96 -6.45 -23.45
C TYR A 331 4.28 -5.13 -23.04
N GLN A 332 5.02 -4.10 -22.65
CA GLN A 332 4.44 -2.78 -22.36
C GLN A 332 3.69 -2.19 -23.56
N ALA A 333 4.26 -2.31 -24.76
CA ALA A 333 3.62 -1.85 -25.99
C ALA A 333 2.30 -2.62 -26.23
N GLY A 334 2.31 -3.95 -26.10
CA GLY A 334 1.11 -4.79 -26.22
C GLY A 334 0.00 -4.45 -25.21
N VAL A 335 0.39 -4.10 -23.98
CA VAL A 335 -0.54 -3.82 -22.87
C VAL A 335 -1.16 -2.43 -22.95
N SER A 336 -0.37 -1.42 -23.34
CA SER A 336 -0.90 -0.08 -23.61
C SER A 336 -1.97 -0.11 -24.72
N ALA A 337 -1.76 -0.97 -25.71
CA ALA A 337 -2.70 -1.19 -26.80
C ALA A 337 -3.92 -2.04 -26.37
N LEU A 338 -3.75 -3.03 -25.48
CA LEU A 338 -4.86 -3.76 -24.84
C LEU A 338 -5.74 -2.83 -23.99
N ARG A 339 -5.14 -1.89 -23.25
CA ARG A 339 -5.85 -0.83 -22.51
C ARG A 339 -6.70 0.05 -23.42
N LEU A 340 -6.19 0.44 -24.59
CA LEU A 340 -6.96 1.22 -25.58
C LEU A 340 -8.19 0.43 -26.06
N SER A 341 -8.05 -0.86 -26.36
CA SER A 341 -9.17 -1.72 -26.75
C SER A 341 -10.21 -1.89 -25.62
N LEU A 342 -9.78 -1.98 -24.36
CA LEU A 342 -10.68 -2.08 -23.21
C LEU A 342 -11.43 -0.78 -22.91
N LYS A 343 -10.83 0.38 -23.23
CA LYS A 343 -11.44 1.70 -23.02
C LYS A 343 -12.51 2.02 -24.08
N ASP A 344 -12.29 1.59 -25.32
CA ASP A 344 -13.19 1.87 -26.45
C ASP A 344 -14.28 0.81 -26.67
N GLY A 345 -14.25 -0.31 -25.95
CA GLY A 345 -15.33 -1.32 -25.98
C GLY A 345 -15.52 -2.01 -27.34
N THR A 346 -14.63 -1.78 -28.30
CA THR A 346 -14.61 -2.41 -29.61
C THR A 346 -13.66 -3.60 -29.60
N VAL A 347 -14.23 -4.75 -29.97
CA VAL A 347 -13.63 -6.09 -29.92
C VAL A 347 -12.51 -6.26 -30.96
N GLU A 348 -12.49 -5.44 -32.01
CA GLU A 348 -11.58 -5.57 -33.16
C GLU A 348 -10.13 -5.10 -32.87
N GLY A 349 -9.90 -4.27 -31.85
CA GLY A 349 -8.56 -3.77 -31.53
C GLY A 349 -7.65 -4.78 -30.83
N ALA A 350 -8.21 -5.65 -29.99
CA ALA A 350 -7.43 -6.60 -29.18
C ALA A 350 -6.92 -7.81 -29.97
N GLU A 351 -7.66 -8.29 -30.97
CA GLU A 351 -7.28 -9.45 -31.80
C GLU A 351 -6.03 -9.13 -32.65
N SER A 352 -5.98 -7.96 -33.28
CA SER A 352 -4.83 -7.50 -34.08
C SER A 352 -3.54 -7.31 -33.28
N LEU A 353 -3.63 -7.13 -31.96
CA LEU A 353 -2.47 -6.92 -31.08
C LEU A 353 -1.92 -8.22 -30.52
N VAL A 354 -2.78 -9.21 -30.24
CA VAL A 354 -2.35 -10.57 -29.91
C VAL A 354 -1.58 -11.15 -31.10
N ASP A 355 -2.04 -10.90 -32.32
CA ASP A 355 -1.34 -11.31 -33.55
C ASP A 355 0.06 -10.66 -33.65
N GLN A 356 0.19 -9.37 -33.32
CA GLN A 356 1.50 -8.68 -33.31
C GLN A 356 2.44 -9.16 -32.20
N ILE A 357 1.90 -9.49 -31.02
CA ILE A 357 2.69 -10.04 -29.90
C ILE A 357 3.15 -11.47 -30.23
N GLN A 358 2.30 -12.28 -30.85
CA GLN A 358 2.62 -13.64 -31.27
C GLN A 358 3.67 -13.62 -32.40
N GLU A 359 3.52 -12.73 -33.39
CA GLU A 359 4.49 -12.55 -34.47
C GLU A 359 5.88 -12.15 -33.94
N LEU A 360 5.94 -11.29 -32.91
CA LEU A 360 7.19 -10.90 -32.23
C LEU A 360 7.78 -12.02 -31.35
N CYS A 361 6.95 -12.87 -30.75
CA CYS A 361 7.40 -14.07 -30.04
C CYS A 361 7.99 -15.10 -31.02
N ASP A 362 7.31 -15.32 -32.14
CA ASP A 362 7.70 -16.28 -33.17
C ASP A 362 9.01 -15.86 -33.87
N THR A 363 9.23 -14.55 -34.08
CA THR A 363 10.51 -14.04 -34.62
C THR A 363 11.69 -14.27 -33.66
N GLN A 364 11.48 -14.26 -32.34
CA GLN A 364 12.57 -14.51 -31.38
C GLN A 364 12.90 -16.01 -31.25
N ASP A 365 11.90 -16.88 -31.33
CA ASP A 365 12.13 -18.34 -31.37
C ASP A 365 12.87 -18.74 -32.65
N GLU A 366 12.60 -18.08 -33.78
CA GLU A 366 13.30 -18.29 -35.04
C GLU A 366 14.76 -17.76 -35.01
N VAL A 367 15.01 -16.64 -34.33
CA VAL A 367 16.38 -16.10 -34.08
C VAL A 367 17.17 -17.02 -33.13
N ASN A 368 16.55 -17.50 -32.05
CA ASN A 368 17.19 -18.44 -31.14
C ASN A 368 17.49 -19.80 -31.81
N GLN A 369 16.61 -20.28 -32.69
CA GLN A 369 16.84 -21.49 -33.48
C GLN A 369 17.88 -21.32 -34.58
N THR A 370 17.98 -20.15 -35.22
CA THR A 370 19.03 -19.88 -36.22
C THR A 370 20.41 -19.69 -35.57
N LEU A 371 20.48 -19.11 -34.37
CA LEU A 371 21.72 -19.05 -33.57
C LEU A 371 22.14 -20.44 -33.05
N ALA A 372 21.19 -21.28 -32.63
CA ALA A 372 21.45 -22.66 -32.23
C ALA A 372 21.79 -23.58 -33.42
N GLY A 373 21.20 -23.35 -34.60
CA GLY A 373 21.45 -24.08 -35.84
C GLY A 373 22.75 -23.67 -36.55
N GLY A 374 23.23 -22.44 -36.33
CA GLY A 374 24.50 -21.93 -36.86
C GLY A 374 25.75 -22.52 -36.18
N ALA A 375 25.60 -23.20 -35.03
CA ALA A 375 26.71 -23.79 -34.28
C ALA A 375 27.09 -25.21 -34.73
N HIS A 376 26.38 -25.80 -35.70
CA HIS A 376 26.66 -27.14 -36.22
C HIS A 376 26.62 -27.17 -37.76
N ASN A 377 27.53 -26.45 -38.42
CA ASN A 377 28.15 -26.88 -39.69
C ASN A 377 29.18 -25.87 -40.20
N SER A 378 30.42 -25.95 -39.72
CA SER A 378 31.62 -25.80 -40.54
C SER A 378 32.87 -26.17 -39.74
N SER A 379 33.28 -27.44 -39.84
CA SER A 379 34.64 -27.84 -39.51
C SER A 379 35.51 -27.71 -40.77
N LYS A 380 36.67 -27.05 -40.65
CA LYS A 380 38.00 -27.51 -41.15
C LYS A 380 39.11 -26.46 -40.95
N SER A 381 40.04 -26.83 -40.05
CA SER A 381 41.50 -26.57 -39.93
C SER A 381 42.22 -25.88 -41.12
N TYR A 382 43.26 -25.04 -40.99
CA TYR A 382 44.53 -25.10 -40.21
C TYR A 382 45.17 -23.65 -40.02
N PRO A 383 46.48 -23.43 -39.70
CA PRO A 383 47.03 -23.26 -38.34
C PRO A 383 47.95 -22.01 -38.13
N ILE A 384 48.31 -21.72 -36.86
CA ILE A 384 49.50 -20.97 -36.36
C ILE A 384 49.68 -19.47 -36.78
N LEU A 385 49.60 -18.56 -35.80
CA LEU A 385 50.78 -17.76 -35.40
C LEU A 385 50.62 -17.18 -33.98
N TYR A 386 51.60 -17.51 -33.14
CA TYR A 386 51.77 -17.10 -31.75
C TYR A 386 52.78 -15.95 -31.75
N ILE A 387 52.40 -14.68 -31.56
CA ILE A 387 53.36 -13.61 -31.22
C ILE A 387 52.72 -12.60 -30.25
N TYR A 388 53.23 -12.64 -29.02
CA TYR A 388 53.46 -11.59 -28.02
C TYR A 388 52.97 -10.16 -28.30
N LEU A 389 52.32 -9.54 -27.29
CA LEU A 389 52.85 -8.33 -26.62
C LEU A 389 52.02 -7.95 -25.38
N LEU A 390 52.58 -8.26 -24.21
CA LEU A 390 52.39 -7.51 -22.97
C LEU A 390 53.42 -6.36 -22.95
N GLY A 391 52.99 -5.16 -22.54
CA GLY A 391 53.80 -4.27 -21.69
C GLY A 391 54.29 -2.93 -22.27
N CYS A 392 53.99 -1.87 -21.48
CA CYS A 392 54.63 -0.54 -21.38
C CYS A 392 54.36 0.45 -22.52
N SER A 393 54.16 1.76 -22.32
CA SER A 393 54.40 2.72 -21.22
C SER A 393 53.49 3.94 -21.54
N ALA A 394 52.94 4.69 -20.58
CA ALA A 394 53.65 5.67 -19.74
C ALA A 394 52.91 5.94 -18.43
#